data_AF-A0A968XNT6-F1
#
_entry.id   AF-A0A968XNT6-F1
#
_cell.length_a   1.000
_cell.length_b   1.000
_cell.length_c   1.000
_cell.angle_alpha   90.00
_cell.angle_beta   90.00
_cell.angle_gamma   90.00
#
_symmetry.space_group_name_H-M   'P 1'
#
loop_
_entity.id
_entity.type
_entity.pdbx_description
1 polymer ?
#
loop_
_entity_poly.entity_id
_entity_poly.type
_entity_poly.pdbx_seq_one_letter_code
_entity_poly.pdbx_strand_id
1 'polypeptide(L)'
;MKTLILITLLLIPTFAFSQTVNELFLQIPKDVLPENRTKLITETKGDLLKFRLSEARRGELKIFMQKKDEMLLGMAISDCDSSEIKFWIIKKGVWKVVTNNVIKALGKDDVIAILKASPATITNPNQSLDIAYFYNFFTDSTNIELIARKQDSCEVAGKVYDYKF
;
A
#
# COMPACT_ATOMS: atom_id res chain seq x y z
N MET A 1 0.71 64.14 -10.99
CA MET A 1 0.74 62.90 -10.20
C MET A 1 0.06 61.81 -11.01
N LYS A 2 0.81 60.82 -11.53
CA LYS A 2 0.25 59.66 -12.23
C LYS A 2 0.27 58.49 -11.27
N THR A 3 -0.90 58.07 -10.81
CA THR A 3 -1.05 56.92 -9.91
C THR A 3 -1.16 55.65 -10.75
N LEU A 4 -0.34 54.68 -10.33
CA LEU A 4 -0.28 53.26 -10.67
C LEU A 4 -1.67 52.60 -10.85
N ILE A 5 -1.82 51.65 -11.80
CA ILE A 5 -2.27 50.26 -11.52
C ILE A 5 -1.64 49.34 -12.58
N LEU A 6 -0.56 48.65 -12.22
CA LEU A 6 -0.05 47.50 -12.96
C LEU A 6 -0.89 46.29 -12.51
N ILE A 7 -1.79 45.81 -13.36
CA ILE A 7 -2.52 44.56 -13.12
C ILE A 7 -1.58 43.41 -13.48
N THR A 8 -0.76 42.99 -12.52
CA THR A 8 -0.10 41.68 -12.57
C THR A 8 -1.16 40.62 -12.29
N LEU A 9 -1.82 40.15 -13.35
CA LEU A 9 -2.59 38.91 -13.31
C LEU A 9 -1.58 37.75 -13.26
N LEU A 10 -1.09 37.45 -12.05
CA LEU A 10 -0.43 36.18 -11.77
C LEU A 10 -1.49 35.08 -11.87
N LEU A 11 -1.75 34.64 -13.09
CA LEU A 11 -2.28 33.31 -13.36
C LEU A 11 -1.17 32.33 -12.94
N ILE A 12 -1.07 32.08 -11.63
CA ILE A 12 -0.33 30.91 -11.16
C ILE A 12 -1.13 29.73 -11.70
N PRO A 13 -0.58 28.89 -12.59
CA PRO A 13 -1.23 27.63 -12.86
C PRO A 13 -1.33 26.94 -11.50
N THR A 14 -2.55 26.70 -11.01
CA THR A 14 -2.72 25.72 -9.94
C THR A 14 -2.25 24.42 -10.54
N PHE A 15 -0.96 24.08 -10.31
CA PHE A 15 -0.40 22.79 -10.66
C PHE A 15 -1.38 21.77 -10.10
N ALA A 16 -2.15 21.12 -10.99
CA ALA A 16 -2.94 19.97 -10.60
C ALA A 16 -1.90 18.98 -10.07
N PHE A 17 -1.96 18.68 -8.78
CA PHE A 17 -0.97 17.89 -8.07
C PHE A 17 -1.15 16.42 -8.47
N SER A 18 -0.82 16.11 -9.72
CA SER A 18 -0.91 14.77 -10.30
C SER A 18 0.48 14.15 -10.23
N GLN A 19 0.85 13.67 -9.04
CA GLN A 19 2.08 12.91 -8.86
C GLN A 19 1.87 11.45 -9.25
N THR A 20 2.86 10.87 -9.92
CA THR A 20 2.92 9.44 -10.24
C THR A 20 3.27 8.61 -9.01
N VAL A 21 2.97 7.30 -9.05
CA VAL A 21 3.35 6.39 -7.95
C VAL A 21 4.87 6.34 -7.71
N ASN A 22 5.67 6.51 -8.78
CA ASN A 22 7.14 6.60 -8.68
C ASN A 22 7.57 7.85 -7.89
N GLU A 23 7.01 9.02 -8.22
CA GLU A 23 7.32 10.27 -7.53
C GLU A 23 6.92 10.20 -6.05
N LEU A 24 5.77 9.60 -5.75
CA LEU A 24 5.31 9.39 -4.38
C LEU A 24 6.22 8.44 -3.60
N PHE A 25 6.69 7.36 -4.23
CA PHE A 25 7.61 6.40 -3.60
C PHE A 25 8.92 7.05 -3.16
N LEU A 26 9.46 7.98 -3.97
CA LEU A 26 10.65 8.73 -3.62
C LEU A 26 10.42 9.73 -2.46
N GLN A 27 9.18 10.11 -2.20
CA GLN A 27 8.79 11.07 -1.15
C GLN A 27 8.36 10.41 0.17
N ILE A 28 8.25 9.08 0.24
CA ILE A 28 7.88 8.35 1.47
C ILE A 28 8.79 8.78 2.65
N PRO A 29 8.31 8.86 3.89
CA PRO A 29 9.16 9.19 5.03
C PRO A 29 10.34 8.21 5.23
N LYS A 30 11.51 8.70 5.67
CA LYS A 30 12.76 7.91 5.79
C LYS A 30 12.70 6.83 6.87
N ASP A 31 11.87 7.04 7.88
CA ASP A 31 11.54 6.05 8.92
C ASP A 31 10.76 4.84 8.38
N VAL A 32 10.20 4.95 7.17
CA VAL A 32 9.43 3.88 6.51
C VAL A 32 10.27 3.16 5.45
N LEU A 33 11.04 3.89 4.63
CA LEU A 33 11.90 3.34 3.58
C LEU A 33 13.28 4.03 3.56
N PRO A 34 14.37 3.30 3.24
CA PRO A 34 15.73 3.85 3.20
C PRO A 34 15.91 4.91 2.11
N GLU A 35 16.99 5.69 2.12
CA GLU A 35 17.17 6.85 1.22
C GLU A 35 17.42 6.49 -0.26
N ASN A 36 18.02 5.33 -0.57
CA ASN A 36 18.39 4.93 -1.94
C ASN A 36 17.28 4.13 -2.66
N ARG A 37 16.11 4.74 -2.82
CA ARG A 37 14.87 4.02 -3.19
C ARG A 37 14.75 3.62 -4.65
N THR A 38 15.30 4.39 -5.57
CA THR A 38 15.13 4.14 -7.02
C THR A 38 15.60 2.74 -7.42
N LYS A 39 16.64 2.22 -6.75
CA LYS A 39 17.19 0.88 -7.00
C LYS A 39 16.32 -0.27 -6.47
N LEU A 40 15.33 0.04 -5.63
CA LEU A 40 14.44 -0.94 -5.03
C LEU A 40 13.25 -1.25 -5.94
N ILE A 41 12.94 -0.37 -6.89
CA ILE A 41 11.80 -0.51 -7.79
C ILE A 41 12.04 -1.70 -8.72
N THR A 42 11.11 -2.65 -8.74
CA THR A 42 11.17 -3.82 -9.62
C THR A 42 10.16 -3.77 -10.74
N GLU A 43 9.00 -3.15 -10.52
CA GLU A 43 7.92 -3.07 -11.50
C GLU A 43 7.08 -1.82 -11.22
N THR A 44 6.62 -1.14 -12.28
CA THR A 44 5.60 -0.08 -12.19
C THR A 44 4.55 -0.34 -13.26
N LYS A 45 3.27 -0.38 -12.87
CA LYS A 45 2.13 -0.57 -13.76
C LYS A 45 0.97 0.33 -13.32
N GLY A 46 0.75 1.41 -14.05
CA GLY A 46 -0.26 2.42 -13.71
C GLY A 46 -0.01 3.01 -12.32
N ASP A 47 -1.01 2.90 -11.45
CA ASP A 47 -0.99 3.40 -10.08
C ASP A 47 -0.32 2.46 -9.07
N LEU A 48 0.20 1.31 -9.53
CA LEU A 48 0.87 0.30 -8.71
C LEU A 48 2.38 0.27 -8.99
N LEU A 49 3.16 0.22 -7.92
CA LEU A 49 4.61 0.04 -7.94
C LEU A 49 4.98 -1.13 -7.02
N LYS A 50 5.79 -2.06 -7.50
CA LYS A 50 6.40 -3.11 -6.68
C LYS A 50 7.87 -2.82 -6.44
N PHE A 51 8.32 -3.11 -5.24
CA PHE A 51 9.70 -2.89 -4.82
C PHE A 51 10.23 -4.05 -3.97
N ARG A 52 11.56 -4.14 -3.88
CA ARG A 52 12.28 -5.19 -3.16
C ARG A 52 13.29 -4.57 -2.20
N LEU A 53 13.14 -4.86 -0.90
CA LEU A 53 14.05 -4.41 0.16
C LEU A 53 15.19 -5.42 0.39
N SER A 54 14.89 -6.71 0.25
CA SER A 54 15.85 -7.81 0.27
C SER A 54 15.31 -9.00 -0.54
N GLU A 55 16.03 -10.11 -0.63
CA GLU A 55 15.51 -11.31 -1.32
C GLU A 55 14.17 -11.80 -0.72
N ALA A 56 14.08 -11.78 0.61
CA ALA A 56 12.91 -12.22 1.38
C ALA A 56 11.87 -11.11 1.57
N ARG A 57 12.26 -9.82 1.60
CA ARG A 57 11.37 -8.70 1.94
C ARG A 57 10.99 -7.86 0.73
N ARG A 58 9.70 -7.81 0.42
CA ARG A 58 9.14 -7.15 -0.77
C ARG A 58 8.01 -6.22 -0.37
N GLY A 59 7.61 -5.33 -1.26
CA GLY A 59 6.47 -4.48 -1.02
C GLY A 59 5.80 -3.97 -2.28
N GLU A 60 4.61 -3.45 -2.07
CA GLU A 60 3.76 -2.84 -3.08
C GLU A 60 3.35 -1.45 -2.58
N LEU A 61 3.30 -0.49 -3.49
CA LEU A 61 2.79 0.86 -3.27
C LEU A 61 1.71 1.13 -4.30
N LYS A 62 0.54 1.58 -3.86
CA LYS A 62 -0.59 1.87 -4.75
C LYS A 62 -1.26 3.20 -4.44
N ILE A 63 -1.56 3.97 -5.47
CA ILE A 63 -2.49 5.10 -5.41
C ILE A 63 -3.92 4.56 -5.53
N PHE A 64 -4.74 4.80 -4.50
CA PHE A 64 -6.16 4.39 -4.47
C PHE A 64 -7.10 5.51 -4.88
N MET A 65 -6.66 6.75 -4.69
CA MET A 65 -7.43 7.93 -4.99
C MET A 65 -6.49 9.08 -5.32
N GLN A 66 -6.80 9.82 -6.38
CA GLN A 66 -6.13 11.06 -6.72
C GLN A 66 -7.15 12.13 -7.04
N LYS A 67 -7.20 13.15 -6.19
CA LYS A 67 -7.99 14.38 -6.35
C LYS A 67 -7.04 15.56 -6.45
N LYS A 68 -7.56 16.72 -6.87
CA LYS A 68 -6.76 17.94 -7.12
C LYS A 68 -5.75 18.29 -6.02
N ASP A 69 -6.14 18.14 -4.74
CA ASP A 69 -5.33 18.51 -3.58
C ASP A 69 -5.17 17.37 -2.56
N GLU A 70 -5.59 16.15 -2.89
CA GLU A 70 -5.68 15.03 -1.94
C GLU A 70 -5.41 13.70 -2.64
N MET A 71 -4.53 12.88 -2.06
CA MET A 71 -4.26 11.53 -2.53
C MET A 71 -4.38 10.52 -1.40
N LEU A 72 -4.90 9.33 -1.71
CA LEU A 72 -4.85 8.17 -0.81
C LEU A 72 -3.84 7.17 -1.35
N LEU A 73 -2.82 6.91 -0.57
CA LEU A 73 -1.73 5.99 -0.89
C LEU A 73 -1.73 4.83 0.10
N GLY A 74 -1.63 3.61 -0.39
CA GLY A 74 -1.43 2.41 0.42
C GLY A 74 -0.09 1.77 0.13
N MET A 75 0.58 1.24 1.16
CA MET A 75 1.80 0.47 1.04
C MET A 75 1.67 -0.82 1.83
N ALA A 76 1.97 -1.95 1.20
CA ALA A 76 2.13 -3.23 1.86
C ALA A 76 3.60 -3.66 1.78
N ILE A 77 4.16 -4.14 2.88
CA ILE A 77 5.48 -4.77 2.92
C ILE A 77 5.29 -6.15 3.52
N SER A 78 5.92 -7.16 2.95
CA SER A 78 5.86 -8.52 3.50
C SER A 78 7.20 -9.22 3.37
N ASP A 79 7.44 -10.13 4.29
CA ASP A 79 8.41 -11.23 4.14
C ASP A 79 7.67 -12.57 4.06
N CYS A 80 8.27 -13.69 4.46
CA CYS A 80 7.59 -14.97 4.44
C CYS A 80 6.68 -15.20 5.66
N ASP A 81 6.84 -14.42 6.72
CA ASP A 81 6.21 -14.70 8.02
C ASP A 81 5.26 -13.59 8.46
N SER A 82 5.34 -12.42 7.82
CA SER A 82 4.56 -11.26 8.20
C SER A 82 4.27 -10.34 7.03
N SER A 83 3.20 -9.56 7.17
CA SER A 83 2.93 -8.41 6.33
C SER A 83 2.50 -7.22 7.17
N GLU A 84 3.01 -6.07 6.79
CA GLU A 84 2.62 -4.76 7.30
C GLU A 84 1.87 -4.01 6.20
N ILE A 85 0.82 -3.30 6.56
CA ILE A 85 0.12 -2.39 5.66
C ILE A 85 -0.05 -1.01 6.29
N LYS A 86 0.17 0.03 5.50
CA LYS A 86 0.01 1.42 5.92
C LYS A 86 -0.71 2.23 4.85
N PHE A 87 -1.60 3.12 5.28
CA PHE A 87 -2.26 4.10 4.42
C PHE A 87 -1.92 5.52 4.83
N TRP A 88 -1.77 6.38 3.84
CA TRP A 88 -1.61 7.82 4.02
C TRP A 88 -2.63 8.58 3.18
N ILE A 89 -3.18 9.64 3.79
CA ILE A 89 -3.75 10.74 3.04
C ILE A 89 -2.66 11.81 2.88
N ILE A 90 -2.42 12.22 1.65
CA ILE A 90 -1.47 13.29 1.31
C ILE A 90 -2.29 14.50 0.88
N LYS A 91 -2.27 15.57 1.67
CA LYS A 91 -2.99 16.81 1.37
C LYS A 91 -2.03 17.98 1.35
N LYS A 92 -1.90 18.64 0.19
CA LYS A 92 -0.94 19.74 -0.02
C LYS A 92 0.49 19.38 0.42
N GLY A 93 0.93 18.16 0.13
CA GLY A 93 2.26 17.64 0.51
C GLY A 93 2.40 17.16 1.96
N VAL A 94 1.37 17.29 2.81
CA VAL A 94 1.37 16.79 4.18
C VAL A 94 0.86 15.36 4.22
N TRP A 95 1.68 14.45 4.76
CA TRP A 95 1.36 13.02 4.89
C TRP A 95 0.72 12.74 6.26
N LYS A 96 -0.47 12.15 6.27
CA LYS A 96 -1.16 11.71 7.48
C LYS A 96 -1.49 10.23 7.42
N VAL A 97 -1.03 9.46 8.41
CA VAL A 97 -1.37 8.04 8.54
C VAL A 97 -2.86 7.88 8.83
N VAL A 98 -3.55 7.02 8.07
CA VAL A 98 -4.99 6.76 8.19
C VAL A 98 -5.34 5.27 8.17
N THR A 99 -4.36 4.37 8.34
CA THR A 99 -4.54 2.91 8.23
C THR A 99 -5.79 2.41 8.98
N ASN A 100 -5.98 2.81 10.24
CA ASN A 100 -7.10 2.35 11.08
C ASN A 100 -8.47 2.85 10.61
N ASN A 101 -8.51 3.88 9.76
CA ASN A 101 -9.75 4.40 9.18
C ASN A 101 -10.07 3.73 7.83
N VAL A 102 -9.08 3.11 7.18
CA VAL A 102 -9.20 2.48 5.86
C VAL A 102 -9.41 0.98 6.00
N ILE A 103 -8.62 0.33 6.88
CA ILE A 103 -8.75 -1.09 7.18
C ILE A 103 -9.43 -1.24 8.53
N LYS A 104 -10.60 -1.87 8.52
CA LYS A 104 -11.25 -2.34 9.74
C LYS A 104 -10.45 -3.53 10.28
N ALA A 105 -10.25 -3.56 11.60
CA ALA A 105 -9.72 -4.74 12.26
C ALA A 105 -10.59 -5.97 11.96
N LEU A 106 -9.96 -7.10 11.69
CA LEU A 106 -10.65 -8.36 11.42
C LEU A 106 -11.43 -8.81 12.67
N GLY A 107 -12.69 -9.18 12.49
CA GLY A 107 -13.49 -9.82 13.51
C GLY A 107 -13.18 -11.31 13.63
N LYS A 108 -13.62 -11.92 14.73
CA LYS A 108 -13.48 -13.37 14.96
C LYS A 108 -14.05 -14.21 13.81
N ASP A 109 -15.18 -13.80 13.23
CA ASP A 109 -15.84 -14.54 12.15
C ASP A 109 -15.08 -14.43 10.83
N ASP A 110 -14.46 -13.26 10.54
CA ASP A 110 -13.60 -13.06 9.39
C ASP A 110 -12.38 -13.97 9.46
N VAL A 111 -11.74 -14.02 10.65
CA VAL A 111 -10.63 -14.94 10.93
C VAL A 111 -11.07 -16.39 10.71
N ILE A 112 -12.19 -16.81 11.28
CA ILE A 112 -12.71 -18.19 11.12
C ILE A 112 -13.00 -18.50 9.65
N ALA A 113 -13.60 -17.58 8.89
CA ALA A 113 -13.89 -17.77 7.48
C ALA A 113 -12.60 -17.94 6.65
N ILE A 114 -11.59 -17.11 6.93
CA ILE A 114 -10.27 -17.19 6.30
C ILE A 114 -9.57 -18.52 6.62
N LEU A 115 -9.58 -18.94 7.89
CA LEU A 115 -9.01 -20.21 8.34
C LEU A 115 -9.69 -21.43 7.70
N LYS A 116 -11.02 -21.36 7.50
CA LYS A 116 -11.78 -22.41 6.79
C LYS A 116 -11.45 -22.47 5.30
N ALA A 117 -11.18 -21.32 4.68
CA ALA A 117 -10.86 -21.23 3.26
C ALA A 117 -9.40 -21.60 2.94
N SER A 118 -8.50 -21.49 3.92
CA SER A 118 -7.09 -21.82 3.82
C SER A 118 -6.76 -22.98 4.78
N PRO A 119 -7.14 -24.23 4.46
CA PRO A 119 -6.77 -25.37 5.27
C PRO A 119 -5.24 -25.47 5.26
N ALA A 120 -4.60 -25.08 6.36
CA ALA A 120 -3.17 -25.29 6.54
C ALA A 120 -2.91 -26.80 6.52
N THR A 121 -2.45 -27.34 5.39
CA THR A 121 -2.09 -28.75 5.28
C THR A 121 -0.99 -29.05 6.29
N ILE A 122 -1.28 -29.88 7.30
CA ILE A 122 -0.27 -30.32 8.27
C ILE A 122 0.60 -31.38 7.60
N THR A 123 1.82 -30.99 7.21
CA THR A 123 2.78 -31.89 6.58
C THR A 123 3.84 -32.42 7.55
N ASN A 124 3.93 -31.85 8.76
CA ASN A 124 4.84 -32.29 9.82
C ASN A 124 4.18 -32.15 11.21
N PRO A 125 4.26 -33.17 12.09
CA PRO A 125 3.68 -33.14 13.44
C PRO A 125 4.22 -32.03 14.36
N ASN A 126 5.40 -31.47 14.06
CA ASN A 126 5.99 -30.37 14.83
C ASN A 126 5.77 -28.99 14.17
N GLN A 127 4.92 -28.88 13.15
CA GLN A 127 4.74 -27.61 12.46
C GLN A 127 4.02 -26.58 13.35
N SER A 128 4.48 -25.33 13.36
CA SER A 128 3.68 -24.24 13.92
C SER A 128 2.37 -24.09 13.13
N LEU A 129 1.27 -23.88 13.86
CA LEU A 129 -0.05 -23.57 13.31
C LEU A 129 -0.27 -22.05 13.19
N ASP A 130 0.77 -21.26 13.39
CA ASP A 130 0.67 -19.81 13.35
C ASP A 130 0.38 -19.34 11.91
N ILE A 131 -0.65 -18.51 11.81
CA ILE A 131 -1.17 -18.01 10.55
C ILE A 131 -0.90 -16.52 10.46
N ALA A 132 -0.22 -16.14 9.39
CA ALA A 132 0.12 -14.77 9.06
C ALA A 132 -0.81 -14.25 7.96
N TYR A 133 -1.15 -12.97 8.06
CA TYR A 133 -1.99 -12.27 7.09
C TYR A 133 -1.11 -11.43 6.18
N PHE A 134 -1.41 -11.45 4.89
CA PHE A 134 -0.68 -10.78 3.82
C PHE A 134 -1.63 -9.93 2.99
N TYR A 135 -1.16 -8.75 2.58
CA TYR A 135 -1.94 -7.81 1.79
C TYR A 135 -1.32 -7.67 0.41
N ASN A 136 -2.13 -7.85 -0.64
CA ASN A 136 -1.74 -7.52 -2.02
C ASN A 136 -2.68 -6.46 -2.58
N PHE A 137 -2.16 -5.63 -3.47
CA PHE A 137 -2.96 -4.67 -4.20
C PHE A 137 -3.28 -5.18 -5.60
N PHE A 138 -4.56 -5.16 -5.96
CA PHE A 138 -4.96 -5.44 -7.33
C PHE A 138 -4.48 -4.30 -8.24
N THR A 139 -3.90 -4.60 -9.41
CA THR A 139 -3.44 -3.54 -10.32
C THR A 139 -4.59 -2.65 -10.79
N ASP A 140 -5.70 -3.27 -11.20
CA ASP A 140 -6.75 -2.63 -12.01
C ASP A 140 -8.00 -2.25 -11.19
N SER A 141 -7.97 -2.39 -9.86
CA SER A 141 -9.07 -1.99 -8.98
C SER A 141 -8.56 -1.29 -7.72
N THR A 142 -9.45 -0.65 -6.97
CA THR A 142 -9.14 -0.11 -5.64
C THR A 142 -9.16 -1.18 -4.57
N ASN A 143 -9.37 -2.45 -4.91
CA ASN A 143 -9.54 -3.51 -3.94
C ASN A 143 -8.19 -3.95 -3.35
N ILE A 144 -8.24 -4.52 -2.16
CA ILE A 144 -7.08 -5.10 -1.47
C ILE A 144 -7.40 -6.56 -1.24
N GLU A 145 -6.47 -7.44 -1.61
CA GLU A 145 -6.55 -8.86 -1.31
C GLU A 145 -5.94 -9.11 0.07
N LEU A 146 -6.66 -9.84 0.92
CA LEU A 146 -6.15 -10.34 2.18
C LEU A 146 -5.94 -11.85 2.06
N ILE A 147 -4.70 -12.30 2.24
CA ILE A 147 -4.33 -13.72 2.16
C ILE A 147 -3.88 -14.17 3.55
N ALA A 148 -4.38 -15.31 4.02
CA ALA A 148 -3.81 -15.96 5.20
C ALA A 148 -2.95 -17.15 4.79
N ARG A 149 -1.71 -17.17 5.26
CA ARG A 149 -0.77 -18.25 5.03
C ARG A 149 -0.23 -18.76 6.35
N LYS A 150 0.24 -19.99 6.33
CA LYS A 150 1.05 -20.52 7.42
C LYS A 150 2.39 -19.77 7.45
N GLN A 151 2.90 -19.45 8.63
CA GLN A 151 4.27 -18.96 8.78
C GLN A 151 5.27 -19.99 8.21
N ASP A 152 6.42 -19.52 7.72
CA ASP A 152 7.45 -20.29 7.00
C ASP A 152 7.05 -20.87 5.62
N SER A 153 5.80 -20.67 5.15
CA SER A 153 5.43 -21.03 3.77
C SER A 153 5.39 -19.79 2.88
N CYS A 154 6.46 -19.55 2.11
CA CYS A 154 6.41 -18.56 1.03
C CYS A 154 5.50 -19.05 -0.14
N GLU A 155 4.94 -20.26 -0.05
CA GLU A 155 3.92 -20.80 -0.94
C GLU A 155 2.51 -20.29 -0.56
N VAL A 156 1.78 -19.78 -1.54
CA VAL A 156 0.50 -19.09 -1.34
C VAL A 156 -0.61 -20.08 -1.00
N ALA A 157 -1.05 -20.10 0.26
CA ALA A 157 -2.29 -20.78 0.66
C ALA A 157 -3.49 -19.82 0.47
N GLY A 158 -4.31 -20.06 -0.56
CA GLY A 158 -5.67 -19.52 -0.73
C GLY A 158 -5.81 -18.01 -1.02
N LYS A 159 -6.49 -17.64 -2.11
CA LYS A 159 -6.94 -16.25 -2.35
C LYS A 159 -8.23 -15.99 -1.57
N VAL A 160 -8.35 -14.84 -0.87
CA VAL A 160 -9.59 -14.47 -0.16
C VAL A 160 -10.01 -13.02 -0.49
N TYR A 161 -11.22 -12.94 -1.08
CA TYR A 161 -12.16 -11.85 -1.38
C TYR A 161 -11.72 -10.45 -1.84
N ASP A 162 -12.45 -9.99 -2.86
CA ASP A 162 -12.45 -8.67 -3.50
C ASP A 162 -13.23 -7.65 -2.62
N TYR A 163 -12.57 -6.71 -1.95
CA TYR A 163 -13.25 -5.62 -1.23
C TYR A 163 -13.49 -4.43 -2.17
N LYS A 164 -14.71 -4.25 -2.67
CA LYS A 164 -15.13 -3.05 -3.43
C LYS A 164 -15.44 -1.89 -2.50
N PHE A 165 -14.83 -0.73 -2.77
CA PHE A 165 -15.08 0.56 -2.11
C PHE A 165 -16.27 1.30 -2.72
#